data_AF-D8VEG3-F1
#
_entry.id   AF-D8VEG3-F1
#
_cell.length_a   1.000
_cell.length_b   1.000
_cell.length_c   1.000
_cell.angle_alpha   90.00
_cell.angle_beta   90.00
_cell.angle_gamma   90.00
#
_symmetry.space_group_name_H-M   'P 1'
#
loop_
_entity.id
_entity.type
_entity.pdbx_description
1 polymer ?
#
loop_
_entity_poly.entity_id
_entity_poly.type
_entity_poly.pdbx_seq_one_letter_code
_entity_poly.pdbx_strand_id
1 'polypeptide(L)'
;EIQTIDSRSLIEIAKAFAYGGNDSFGDSVFELIDELDTTSSITREGTDADQRPIFVNAQADFEKAIVYCIKCKQIIKCISIIHTPTPATPLCTEGEIFPGLVDSAIQNDLERLLTVKKRPDIIREYLRAGGSLVTTYPKEGRRLRSPEQLRVLDDLVQSYPNHLHAIELDCDAIPQDLIGATYIITFADFSTYILSLRSYQANSPSDDTWGIWFGSIDDPVIADRFQAVISFLKDHGFALPSTLAQDPLLCT
;
A
#
# COMPACT_ATOMS: atom_id res chain seq x y z
N GLU A 1 -16.27 5.74 -28.84
CA GLU A 1 -16.52 6.35 -27.52
C GLU A 1 -15.40 5.92 -26.59
N ILE A 2 -14.75 6.86 -25.91
CA ILE A 2 -13.79 6.52 -24.85
C ILE A 2 -14.67 6.09 -23.69
N GLN A 3 -14.68 4.79 -23.37
CA GLN A 3 -15.30 4.28 -22.15
C GLN A 3 -14.66 5.04 -20.98
N THR A 4 -15.44 5.92 -20.34
CA THR A 4 -15.05 6.55 -19.07
C THR A 4 -14.95 5.43 -18.05
N ILE A 5 -13.72 4.97 -17.82
CA ILE A 5 -13.38 4.02 -16.77
C ILE A 5 -13.40 4.82 -15.46
N ASP A 6 -14.40 4.52 -14.64
CA ASP A 6 -14.63 5.04 -13.30
C ASP A 6 -14.00 4.11 -12.23
N SER A 7 -14.19 4.44 -10.96
CA SER A 7 -13.70 3.62 -9.83
C SER A 7 -14.19 2.17 -9.84
N ARG A 8 -15.39 1.90 -10.38
CA ARG A 8 -15.92 0.54 -10.50
C ARG A 8 -15.07 -0.29 -11.42
N SER A 9 -14.58 0.32 -12.50
CA SER A 9 -13.67 -0.36 -13.41
C SER A 9 -12.34 -0.74 -12.74
N LEU A 10 -11.83 0.07 -11.79
CA LEU A 10 -10.65 -0.28 -11.01
C LEU A 10 -10.89 -1.52 -10.12
N ILE A 11 -12.05 -1.58 -9.44
CA ILE A 11 -12.47 -2.76 -8.66
C ILE A 11 -12.57 -4.00 -9.55
N GLU A 12 -13.23 -3.89 -10.70
CA GLU A 12 -13.41 -5.04 -11.60
C GLU A 12 -12.08 -5.57 -12.15
N ILE A 13 -11.11 -4.69 -12.43
CA ILE A 13 -9.76 -5.09 -12.82
C ILE A 13 -9.03 -5.77 -11.64
N ALA A 14 -9.17 -5.25 -10.41
CA ALA A 14 -8.60 -5.89 -9.23
C ALA A 14 -9.21 -7.28 -8.98
N LYS A 15 -10.54 -7.43 -9.11
CA LYS A 15 -11.23 -8.73 -9.06
C LYS A 15 -10.71 -9.69 -10.14
N ALA A 16 -10.47 -9.20 -11.36
CA ALA A 16 -9.92 -10.01 -12.44
C ALA A 16 -8.50 -10.51 -12.14
N PHE A 17 -7.67 -9.70 -11.49
CA PHE A 17 -6.34 -10.14 -11.03
C PHE A 17 -6.41 -11.19 -9.93
N ALA A 18 -7.35 -11.07 -8.99
CA ALA A 18 -7.59 -12.06 -7.95
C ALA A 18 -8.00 -13.42 -8.55
N TYR A 19 -8.90 -13.42 -9.53
CA TYR A 19 -9.37 -14.64 -10.20
C TYR A 19 -8.31 -15.30 -11.10
N GLY A 20 -7.42 -14.50 -11.69
CA GLY A 20 -6.35 -14.98 -12.57
C GLY A 20 -5.11 -15.52 -11.85
N GLY A 21 -5.03 -15.37 -10.53
CA GLY A 21 -3.92 -15.86 -9.71
C GLY A 21 -4.08 -17.34 -9.34
N ASN A 22 -2.99 -18.13 -9.42
CA ASN A 22 -2.96 -19.50 -8.88
C ASN A 22 -2.72 -19.52 -7.35
N ASP A 23 -3.32 -18.58 -6.63
CA ASP A 23 -3.13 -18.45 -5.18
C ASP A 23 -4.25 -19.19 -4.43
N SER A 24 -3.90 -19.93 -3.38
CA SER A 24 -4.86 -20.74 -2.61
C SER A 24 -5.94 -19.90 -1.92
N PHE A 25 -5.73 -18.59 -1.81
CA PHE A 25 -6.67 -17.61 -1.26
C PHE A 25 -7.40 -16.79 -2.32
N GLY A 26 -7.28 -17.11 -3.62
CA GLY A 26 -7.87 -16.33 -4.72
C GLY A 26 -9.36 -16.05 -4.54
N ASP A 27 -10.15 -17.07 -4.16
CA ASP A 27 -11.58 -16.92 -3.90
C ASP A 27 -11.85 -15.97 -2.72
N SER A 28 -11.12 -16.11 -1.61
CA SER A 28 -11.28 -15.24 -0.43
C SER A 28 -10.85 -13.79 -0.69
N VAL A 29 -9.85 -13.59 -1.56
CA VAL A 29 -9.42 -12.25 -2.01
C VAL A 29 -10.51 -11.64 -2.90
N PHE A 30 -11.06 -12.42 -3.83
CA PHE A 30 -12.17 -11.98 -4.67
C PHE A 30 -13.38 -11.59 -3.82
N GLU A 31 -13.80 -12.43 -2.87
CA GLU A 31 -14.91 -12.16 -1.95
C GLU A 31 -14.68 -10.87 -1.14
N LEU A 32 -13.45 -10.64 -0.66
CA LEU A 32 -13.10 -9.40 0.05
C LEU A 32 -13.27 -8.17 -0.86
N ILE A 33 -12.79 -8.23 -2.11
CA ILE A 33 -12.89 -7.11 -3.06
C ILE A 33 -14.34 -6.90 -3.51
N ASP A 34 -15.13 -7.95 -3.67
CA ASP A 34 -16.55 -7.88 -4.01
C ASP A 34 -17.39 -7.27 -2.89
N GLU A 35 -17.14 -7.69 -1.64
CA GLU A 35 -17.75 -7.07 -0.48
C GLU A 35 -17.38 -5.57 -0.39
N LEU A 36 -16.14 -5.21 -0.73
CA LEU A 36 -15.63 -3.83 -0.63
C LEU A 36 -16.34 -2.88 -1.60
N ASP A 37 -16.70 -3.37 -2.79
CA ASP A 37 -17.48 -2.64 -3.79
C ASP A 37 -18.84 -2.18 -3.28
N THR A 38 -19.41 -2.92 -2.32
CA THR A 38 -20.73 -2.61 -1.74
C THR A 38 -20.68 -1.83 -0.44
N THR A 39 -19.57 -1.93 0.32
CA THR A 39 -19.49 -1.42 1.70
C THR A 39 -18.53 -0.24 1.87
N SER A 40 -17.66 0.04 0.90
CA SER A 40 -16.57 1.02 0.96
C SER A 40 -15.50 0.77 2.04
N SER A 41 -15.77 -0.06 3.05
CA SER A 41 -14.79 -0.46 4.05
C SER A 41 -15.10 -1.82 4.67
N ILE A 42 -14.05 -2.61 4.92
CA ILE A 42 -14.15 -3.90 5.59
C ILE A 42 -13.06 -3.99 6.64
N THR A 43 -13.42 -4.50 7.82
CA THR A 43 -12.47 -4.87 8.88
C THR A 43 -12.71 -6.30 9.33
N ARG A 44 -11.63 -7.05 9.56
CA ARG A 44 -11.70 -8.43 10.05
C ARG A 44 -10.67 -8.64 11.15
N GLU A 45 -11.10 -9.20 12.28
CA GLU A 45 -10.19 -9.69 13.32
C GLU A 45 -9.68 -11.08 12.93
N GLY A 46 -8.42 -11.38 13.25
CA GLY A 46 -7.87 -12.71 13.02
C GLY A 46 -6.37 -12.75 13.17
N THR A 47 -5.80 -13.93 12.98
CA THR A 47 -4.35 -14.10 13.03
C THR A 47 -3.68 -13.54 11.78
N ASP A 48 -2.39 -13.20 11.88
CA ASP A 48 -1.58 -12.86 10.71
C ASP A 48 -1.61 -13.97 9.65
N ALA A 49 -1.62 -15.24 10.08
CA ALA A 49 -1.67 -16.41 9.19
C ALA A 49 -2.93 -16.45 8.33
N ASP A 50 -4.09 -16.13 8.91
CA ASP A 50 -5.37 -16.21 8.22
C ASP A 50 -5.67 -14.96 7.38
N GLN A 51 -5.29 -13.78 7.88
CA GLN A 51 -5.68 -12.51 7.27
C GLN A 51 -4.64 -11.96 6.29
N ARG A 52 -3.33 -12.14 6.54
CA ARG A 52 -2.27 -11.62 5.66
C ARG A 52 -2.44 -12.09 4.21
N PRO A 53 -2.63 -13.39 3.92
CA PRO A 53 -2.77 -13.83 2.54
C PRO A 53 -3.97 -13.20 1.83
N ILE A 54 -5.03 -12.83 2.55
CA ILE A 54 -6.22 -12.21 1.96
C ILE A 54 -5.97 -10.70 1.73
N PHE A 55 -5.68 -9.94 2.78
CA PHE A 55 -5.56 -8.49 2.69
C PHE A 55 -4.33 -8.02 1.89
N VAL A 56 -3.20 -8.73 2.00
CA VAL A 56 -1.98 -8.34 1.27
C VAL A 56 -2.06 -8.72 -0.20
N ASN A 57 -2.75 -9.81 -0.56
CA ASN A 57 -3.01 -10.10 -1.98
C ASN A 57 -4.07 -9.16 -2.57
N ALA A 58 -5.12 -8.79 -1.82
CA ALA A 58 -6.04 -7.74 -2.26
C ALA A 58 -5.30 -6.42 -2.52
N GLN A 59 -4.38 -6.02 -1.63
CA GLN A 59 -3.50 -4.88 -1.87
C GLN A 59 -2.72 -5.03 -3.17
N ALA A 60 -2.08 -6.18 -3.37
CA ALA A 60 -1.28 -6.47 -4.55
C ALA A 60 -2.12 -6.41 -5.85
N ASP A 61 -3.37 -6.87 -5.81
CA ASP A 61 -4.26 -6.85 -6.98
C ASP A 61 -4.76 -5.45 -7.30
N PHE A 62 -5.04 -4.63 -6.28
CA PHE A 62 -5.27 -3.18 -6.48
C PHE A 62 -4.02 -2.49 -7.04
N GLU A 63 -2.82 -2.81 -6.55
CA GLU A 63 -1.57 -2.22 -7.07
C GLU A 63 -1.37 -2.56 -8.56
N LYS A 64 -1.62 -3.81 -8.96
CA LYS A 64 -1.60 -4.22 -10.39
C LYS A 64 -2.68 -3.50 -11.21
N ALA A 65 -3.88 -3.37 -10.66
CA ALA A 65 -4.99 -2.65 -11.32
C ALA A 65 -4.66 -1.18 -11.52
N ILE A 66 -4.07 -0.53 -10.51
CA ILE A 66 -3.58 0.86 -10.61
C ILE A 66 -2.51 0.98 -11.71
N VAL A 67 -1.53 0.07 -11.74
CA VAL A 67 -0.49 0.04 -12.80
C VAL A 67 -1.12 -0.04 -14.18
N TYR A 68 -2.08 -0.95 -14.37
CA TYR A 68 -2.80 -1.11 -15.63
C TYR A 68 -3.52 0.18 -16.02
N CYS A 69 -4.30 0.76 -15.10
CA CYS A 69 -5.06 1.98 -15.34
C CYS A 69 -4.17 3.20 -15.60
N ILE A 70 -2.98 3.30 -14.99
CA ILE A 70 -1.99 4.34 -15.33
C ILE A 70 -1.50 4.16 -16.76
N LYS A 71 -1.11 2.93 -17.16
CA LYS A 71 -0.66 2.62 -18.53
C LYS A 71 -1.74 2.91 -19.58
N CYS A 72 -3.01 2.68 -19.22
CA CYS A 72 -4.18 2.99 -20.04
C CYS A 72 -4.60 4.47 -19.99
N LYS A 73 -3.89 5.33 -19.24
CA LYS A 73 -4.18 6.76 -19.06
C LYS A 73 -5.55 7.05 -18.44
N GLN A 74 -6.05 6.12 -17.64
CA GLN A 74 -7.31 6.25 -16.91
C GLN A 74 -7.09 6.82 -15.50
N ILE A 75 -5.96 6.47 -14.89
CA ILE A 75 -5.42 7.16 -13.72
C ILE A 75 -4.37 8.15 -14.22
N ILE A 76 -4.59 9.44 -13.96
CA ILE A 76 -3.65 10.50 -14.34
C ILE A 76 -2.62 10.75 -13.24
N LYS A 77 -2.94 10.38 -12.01
CA LYS A 77 -2.05 10.51 -10.86
C LYS A 77 -2.39 9.48 -9.80
N CYS A 78 -1.36 8.84 -9.24
CA CYS A 78 -1.49 8.03 -8.04
C CYS A 78 -0.33 8.33 -7.10
N ILE A 79 -0.63 8.64 -5.85
CA ILE A 79 0.36 8.74 -4.77
C ILE A 79 0.06 7.64 -3.75
N SER A 80 1.01 6.75 -3.51
CA SER A 80 0.99 5.77 -2.42
C SER A 80 1.82 6.29 -1.25
N ILE A 81 1.31 6.14 -0.04
CA ILE A 81 2.01 6.41 1.22
C ILE A 81 2.02 5.12 2.02
N ILE A 82 3.18 4.51 2.22
CA ILE A 82 3.35 3.37 3.12
C ILE A 82 3.77 3.91 4.47
N HIS A 83 2.97 3.68 5.50
CA HIS A 83 3.16 4.20 6.85
C HIS A 83 3.32 3.04 7.83
N THR A 84 4.57 2.71 8.15
CA THR A 84 4.90 1.50 8.89
C THR A 84 6.00 1.72 9.94
N PRO A 85 6.10 0.89 10.99
CA PRO A 85 7.09 1.07 12.06
C PRO A 85 8.55 1.03 11.61
N THR A 86 8.85 0.34 10.52
CA THR A 86 10.18 0.28 9.88
C THR A 86 10.04 0.57 8.38
N PRO A 87 11.13 0.88 7.66
CA PRO A 87 11.09 0.94 6.20
C PRO A 87 10.35 -0.25 5.59
N ALA A 88 9.50 -0.01 4.58
CA ALA A 88 8.59 -1.00 4.06
C ALA A 88 9.34 -2.20 3.45
N THR A 89 8.99 -3.42 3.87
CA THR A 89 9.63 -4.66 3.38
C THR A 89 9.81 -4.75 1.86
N PRO A 90 8.83 -4.41 0.99
CA PRO A 90 9.02 -4.51 -0.46
C PRO A 90 10.06 -3.54 -1.04
N LEU A 91 10.47 -2.52 -0.28
CA LEU A 91 11.53 -1.56 -0.64
C LEU A 91 12.91 -1.97 -0.10
N CYS A 92 12.98 -3.05 0.68
CA CYS A 92 14.19 -3.51 1.36
C CYS A 92 14.70 -4.86 0.84
N THR A 93 14.15 -5.37 -0.26
CA THR A 93 14.54 -6.62 -0.93
C THR A 93 14.23 -6.55 -2.43
N GLU A 94 14.85 -7.42 -3.23
CA GLU A 94 14.49 -7.66 -4.64
C GLU A 94 13.59 -8.90 -4.81
N GLY A 95 13.12 -9.49 -3.70
CA GLY A 95 12.27 -10.68 -3.70
C GLY A 95 12.93 -11.89 -3.01
N GLU A 96 14.21 -11.79 -2.68
CA GLU A 96 14.89 -12.79 -1.88
C GLU A 96 14.53 -12.67 -0.39
N ILE A 97 14.56 -13.81 0.30
CA ILE A 97 14.30 -13.89 1.73
C ILE A 97 15.65 -14.03 2.46
N PHE A 98 15.96 -13.05 3.30
CA PHE A 98 17.17 -13.03 4.13
C PHE A 98 16.81 -12.99 5.62
N PRO A 99 17.73 -13.40 6.53
CA PRO A 99 17.50 -13.29 7.97
C PRO A 99 17.07 -11.88 8.39
N GLY A 100 16.03 -11.79 9.22
CA GLY A 100 15.48 -10.52 9.70
C GLY A 100 14.62 -9.73 8.69
N LEU A 101 14.39 -10.25 7.48
CA LEU A 101 13.42 -9.67 6.55
C LEU A 101 11.97 -9.96 6.95
N VAL A 102 11.76 -11.15 7.53
CA VAL A 102 10.47 -11.64 8.02
C VAL A 102 10.64 -12.22 9.43
N ASP A 103 9.57 -12.19 10.21
CA ASP A 103 9.53 -12.83 11.52
C ASP A 103 9.65 -14.36 11.39
N SER A 104 10.21 -14.99 12.42
CA SER A 104 10.34 -16.45 12.51
C SER A 104 9.03 -17.21 12.27
N ALA A 105 7.89 -16.63 12.69
CA ALA A 105 6.56 -17.19 12.50
C ALA A 105 6.17 -17.29 11.01
N ILE A 106 6.78 -16.51 10.12
CA ILE A 106 6.51 -16.49 8.68
C ILE A 106 7.51 -17.36 7.90
N GLN A 107 8.72 -17.62 8.43
CA GLN A 107 9.81 -18.26 7.67
C GLN A 107 9.48 -19.65 7.09
N ASN A 108 8.53 -20.38 7.69
CA ASN A 108 8.12 -21.70 7.22
C ASN A 108 6.68 -21.71 6.67
N ASP A 109 6.07 -20.55 6.50
CA ASP A 109 4.72 -20.38 5.97
C ASP A 109 4.79 -19.93 4.52
N LEU A 110 4.53 -20.86 3.60
CA LEU A 110 4.67 -20.61 2.17
C LEU A 110 3.76 -19.46 1.71
N GLU A 111 2.53 -19.41 2.18
CA GLU A 111 1.52 -18.45 1.72
C GLU A 111 1.90 -17.04 2.17
N ARG A 112 2.28 -16.89 3.44
CA ARG A 112 2.77 -15.60 3.94
C ARG A 112 4.08 -15.18 3.29
N LEU A 113 5.00 -16.11 3.01
CA LEU A 113 6.23 -15.79 2.27
C LEU A 113 5.97 -15.31 0.84
N LEU A 114 5.00 -15.88 0.14
CA LEU A 114 4.64 -15.45 -1.21
C LEU A 114 4.21 -13.98 -1.24
N THR A 115 3.52 -13.50 -0.19
CA THR A 115 3.15 -12.08 -0.07
C THR A 115 4.37 -11.15 0.03
N VAL A 116 5.49 -11.64 0.58
CA VAL A 116 6.76 -10.89 0.67
C VAL A 116 7.52 -10.92 -0.65
N LYS A 117 7.50 -12.05 -1.36
CA LYS A 117 8.24 -12.24 -2.61
C LYS A 117 7.65 -11.48 -3.79
N LYS A 118 6.32 -11.38 -3.89
CA LYS A 118 5.64 -10.79 -5.07
C LYS A 118 5.63 -9.27 -5.07
N ARG A 119 5.48 -8.65 -3.89
CA ARG A 119 5.30 -7.20 -3.77
C ARG A 119 6.49 -6.33 -4.22
N PRO A 120 7.76 -6.73 -4.03
CA PRO A 120 8.91 -5.99 -4.57
C PRO A 120 8.81 -5.69 -6.07
N ASP A 121 8.35 -6.65 -6.88
CA ASP A 121 8.19 -6.48 -8.32
C ASP A 121 7.01 -5.56 -8.66
N ILE A 122 5.89 -5.73 -7.97
CA ILE A 122 4.68 -4.91 -8.16
C ILE A 122 4.96 -3.44 -7.85
N ILE A 123 5.66 -3.14 -6.75
CA ILE A 123 6.04 -1.77 -6.39
C ILE A 123 7.00 -1.16 -7.42
N ARG A 124 7.97 -1.94 -7.93
CA ARG A 124 8.86 -1.47 -8.99
C ARG A 124 8.08 -1.21 -10.29
N GLU A 125 7.11 -2.04 -10.62
CA GLU A 125 6.23 -1.81 -11.77
C GLU A 125 5.37 -0.56 -11.61
N TYR A 126 4.84 -0.31 -10.41
CA TYR A 126 4.13 0.91 -10.03
C TYR A 126 4.97 2.16 -10.25
N LEU A 127 6.21 2.17 -9.76
CA LEU A 127 7.14 3.29 -9.97
C LEU A 127 7.46 3.49 -11.45
N ARG A 128 7.72 2.41 -12.20
CA ARG A 128 7.99 2.48 -13.66
C ARG A 128 6.78 2.96 -14.47
N ALA A 129 5.56 2.65 -14.02
CA ALA A 129 4.35 3.12 -14.67
C ALA A 129 4.11 4.63 -14.46
N GLY A 130 4.82 5.27 -13.53
CA GLY A 130 4.67 6.69 -13.19
C GLY A 130 3.93 6.93 -11.88
N GLY A 131 3.63 5.87 -11.12
CA GLY A 131 3.14 5.99 -9.75
C GLY A 131 4.18 6.65 -8.85
N SER A 132 3.70 7.38 -7.83
CA SER A 132 4.57 8.02 -6.84
C SER A 132 4.38 7.38 -5.48
N LEU A 133 5.46 7.05 -4.79
CA LEU A 133 5.45 6.38 -3.50
C LEU A 133 6.22 7.20 -2.46
N VAL A 134 5.64 7.34 -1.29
CA VAL A 134 6.32 7.84 -0.10
C VAL A 134 6.31 6.74 0.95
N THR A 135 7.49 6.32 1.41
CA THR A 135 7.59 5.43 2.58
C THR A 135 7.90 6.28 3.80
N THR A 136 7.09 6.11 4.84
CA THR A 136 7.17 6.85 6.09
C THR A 136 7.34 5.87 7.25
N TYR A 137 8.22 6.23 8.19
CA TYR A 137 8.52 5.42 9.37
C TYR A 137 9.15 6.29 10.47
N PRO A 138 9.00 5.96 11.76
CA PRO A 138 9.76 6.58 12.85
C PRO A 138 11.27 6.54 12.59
N LYS A 139 12.03 7.55 13.03
CA LYS A 139 13.51 7.59 12.91
C LYS A 139 14.18 6.31 13.44
N GLU A 140 13.74 5.82 14.59
CA GLU A 140 14.25 4.58 15.18
C GLU A 140 13.91 3.35 14.33
N GLY A 141 12.81 3.39 13.59
CA GLY A 141 12.38 2.34 12.66
C GLY A 141 13.42 2.02 11.58
N ARG A 142 14.17 3.03 11.12
CA ARG A 142 15.27 2.83 10.16
C ARG A 142 16.40 1.97 10.74
N ARG A 143 16.70 2.16 12.04
CA ARG A 143 17.78 1.45 12.74
C ARG A 143 17.48 -0.02 12.98
N LEU A 144 16.23 -0.42 12.85
CA LEU A 144 15.79 -1.82 12.96
C LEU A 144 16.01 -2.62 11.67
N ARG A 145 16.38 -1.97 10.56
CA ARG A 145 16.73 -2.63 9.30
C ARG A 145 18.24 -2.88 9.21
N SER A 146 18.61 -3.98 8.57
CA SER A 146 20.02 -4.31 8.34
C SER A 146 20.67 -3.33 7.36
N PRO A 147 22.01 -3.16 7.38
CA PRO A 147 22.70 -2.32 6.41
C PRO A 147 22.45 -2.73 4.95
N GLU A 148 22.22 -4.02 4.69
CA GLU A 148 21.89 -4.53 3.36
C GLU A 148 20.49 -4.10 2.91
N GLN A 149 19.49 -4.24 3.80
CA GLN A 149 18.12 -3.78 3.55
C GLN A 149 18.04 -2.27 3.29
N LEU A 150 18.80 -1.49 4.07
CA LEU A 150 18.88 -0.04 3.88
C LEU A 150 19.58 0.34 2.58
N ARG A 151 20.60 -0.40 2.16
CA ARG A 151 21.24 -0.19 0.85
C ARG A 151 20.24 -0.37 -0.29
N VAL A 152 19.43 -1.43 -0.27
CA VAL A 152 18.38 -1.66 -1.29
C VAL A 152 17.40 -0.49 -1.34
N LEU A 153 16.96 0.00 -0.18
CA LEU A 153 16.07 1.15 -0.11
C LEU A 153 16.72 2.42 -0.68
N ASP A 154 17.95 2.72 -0.25
CA ASP A 154 18.66 3.93 -0.63
C ASP A 154 18.97 3.94 -2.15
N ASP A 155 19.38 2.79 -2.71
CA ASP A 155 19.60 2.62 -4.14
C ASP A 155 18.28 2.79 -4.94
N LEU A 156 17.16 2.31 -4.39
CA LEU A 156 15.84 2.48 -5.02
C LEU A 156 15.38 3.94 -4.99
N VAL A 157 15.56 4.64 -3.87
CA VAL A 157 15.27 6.09 -3.76
C VAL A 157 16.11 6.88 -4.77
N GLN A 158 17.39 6.55 -4.92
CA GLN A 158 18.27 7.17 -5.91
C GLN A 158 17.87 6.87 -7.35
N SER A 159 17.31 5.68 -7.61
CA SER A 159 16.85 5.26 -8.93
C SER A 159 15.54 5.94 -9.36
N TYR A 160 14.72 6.38 -8.40
CA TYR A 160 13.42 7.02 -8.64
C TYR A 160 13.28 8.36 -7.91
N PRO A 161 14.19 9.35 -8.10
CA PRO A 161 14.29 10.53 -7.25
C PRO A 161 13.07 11.47 -7.30
N ASN A 162 12.24 11.36 -8.34
CA ASN A 162 11.01 12.14 -8.52
C ASN A 162 9.74 11.36 -8.13
N HIS A 163 9.85 10.05 -7.91
CA HIS A 163 8.71 9.15 -7.71
C HIS A 163 8.77 8.40 -6.39
N LEU A 164 9.94 8.21 -5.78
CA LEU A 164 10.11 7.51 -4.51
C LEU A 164 10.80 8.41 -3.50
N HIS A 165 10.15 8.60 -2.35
CA HIS A 165 10.71 9.35 -1.24
C HIS A 165 10.63 8.53 0.05
N ALA A 166 11.69 8.57 0.84
CA ALA A 166 11.71 8.03 2.19
C ALA A 166 11.71 9.18 3.19
N ILE A 167 10.75 9.19 4.11
CA ILE A 167 10.58 10.25 5.10
C ILE A 167 10.60 9.63 6.49
N GLU A 168 11.50 10.13 7.33
CA GLU A 168 11.56 9.78 8.74
C GLU A 168 10.62 10.69 9.54
N LEU A 169 9.71 10.09 10.30
CA LEU A 169 8.75 10.80 11.14
C LEU A 169 9.37 11.18 12.49
N ASP A 170 8.93 12.31 13.03
CA ASP A 170 9.31 12.79 14.36
C ASP A 170 8.40 12.20 15.46
N CYS A 171 8.33 10.88 15.51
CA CYS A 171 7.58 10.12 16.51
C CYS A 171 8.36 8.88 16.96
N ASP A 172 8.00 8.33 18.11
CA ASP A 172 8.57 7.06 18.59
C ASP A 172 7.90 5.85 17.92
N ALA A 173 6.59 5.93 17.66
CA ALA A 173 5.80 4.88 17.05
C ALA A 173 4.62 5.43 16.26
N ILE A 174 4.20 4.69 15.23
CA ILE A 174 2.93 4.92 14.53
C ILE A 174 1.84 4.15 15.27
N PRO A 175 0.68 4.77 15.61
CA PRO A 175 -0.46 4.07 16.19
C PRO A 175 -0.86 2.85 15.37
N GLN A 176 -1.12 1.74 16.04
CA GLN A 176 -1.29 0.45 15.38
C GLN A 176 -2.47 0.41 14.39
N ASP A 177 -3.53 1.16 14.69
CA ASP A 177 -4.69 1.32 13.84
C ASP A 177 -4.39 2.12 12.57
N LEU A 178 -3.35 2.96 12.59
CA LEU A 178 -2.91 3.74 11.44
C LEU A 178 -1.93 2.99 10.55
N ILE A 179 -1.20 1.97 11.03
CA ILE A 179 -0.18 1.24 10.26
C ILE A 179 -0.77 0.59 8.99
N GLY A 180 -0.12 0.81 7.85
CA GLY A 180 -0.43 0.14 6.58
C GLY A 180 0.00 0.93 5.36
N ALA A 181 -0.93 1.15 4.42
CA ALA A 181 -0.69 1.93 3.22
C ALA A 181 -1.93 2.70 2.79
N THR A 182 -1.74 3.87 2.18
CA THR A 182 -2.83 4.71 1.67
C THR A 182 -2.47 5.20 0.26
N TYR A 183 -3.38 5.04 -0.69
CA TYR A 183 -3.24 5.45 -2.08
C TYR A 183 -4.27 6.52 -2.38
N ILE A 184 -3.81 7.61 -2.98
CA ILE A 184 -4.61 8.72 -3.44
C ILE A 184 -4.61 8.61 -4.97
N ILE A 185 -5.79 8.33 -5.54
CA ILE A 185 -5.95 7.93 -6.93
C ILE A 185 -6.80 8.98 -7.62
N THR A 186 -6.21 9.72 -8.56
CA THR A 186 -6.92 10.70 -9.38
C THR A 186 -7.13 10.13 -10.78
N PHE A 187 -8.39 9.99 -11.17
CA PHE A 187 -8.79 9.50 -12.48
C PHE A 187 -8.78 10.63 -13.53
N ALA A 188 -8.86 10.26 -14.80
CA ALA A 188 -8.85 11.19 -15.93
C ALA A 188 -10.05 12.15 -15.97
N ASP A 189 -11.13 11.83 -15.26
CA ASP A 189 -12.28 12.71 -15.04
C ASP A 189 -12.11 13.65 -13.84
N PHE A 190 -10.93 13.65 -13.22
CA PHE A 190 -10.54 14.39 -12.01
C PHE A 190 -11.24 13.94 -10.72
N SER A 191 -12.01 12.85 -10.74
CA SER A 191 -12.48 12.22 -9.51
C SER A 191 -11.29 11.67 -8.71
N THR A 192 -11.36 11.77 -7.39
CA THR A 192 -10.32 11.28 -6.48
C THR A 192 -10.88 10.22 -5.56
N TYR A 193 -10.22 9.07 -5.55
CA TYR A 193 -10.55 7.94 -4.71
C TYR A 193 -9.38 7.64 -3.78
N ILE A 194 -9.70 7.15 -2.59
CA ILE A 194 -8.71 6.68 -1.63
C ILE A 194 -8.84 5.18 -1.52
N LEU A 195 -7.70 4.49 -1.59
CA LEU A 195 -7.56 3.12 -1.10
C LEU A 195 -6.71 3.19 0.16
N SER A 196 -7.21 2.76 1.31
CA SER A 196 -6.41 2.67 2.54
C SER A 196 -6.44 1.25 3.08
N LEU A 197 -5.32 0.80 3.62
CA LEU A 197 -5.20 -0.47 4.30
C LEU A 197 -4.67 -0.28 5.72
N ARG A 198 -5.20 -1.08 6.64
CA ARG A 198 -4.60 -1.38 7.93
C ARG A 198 -3.98 -2.77 7.82
N SER A 199 -2.66 -2.86 7.88
CA SER A 199 -1.91 -4.08 7.60
C SER A 199 -0.58 -4.11 8.32
N TYR A 200 -0.09 -5.29 8.70
CA TYR A 200 1.14 -5.43 9.48
C TYR A 200 2.34 -5.82 8.62
N GLN A 201 3.53 -5.36 8.98
CA GLN A 201 4.76 -5.72 8.27
C GLN A 201 5.14 -7.18 8.56
N ALA A 202 5.70 -7.88 7.57
CA ALA A 202 6.09 -9.28 7.72
C ALA A 202 7.21 -9.52 8.76
N ASN A 203 7.98 -8.49 9.12
CA ASN A 203 8.98 -8.56 10.20
C ASN A 203 8.41 -8.26 11.59
N SER A 204 7.12 -7.90 11.68
CA SER A 204 6.41 -7.63 12.94
C SER A 204 4.93 -7.97 12.77
N PRO A 205 4.57 -9.26 12.58
CA PRO A 205 3.19 -9.69 12.40
C PRO A 205 2.34 -9.40 13.65
N SER A 206 1.03 -9.31 13.48
CA SER A 206 0.08 -9.04 14.57
C SER A 206 -1.22 -9.81 14.35
N ASP A 207 -1.73 -10.40 15.44
CA ASP A 207 -3.03 -11.06 15.50
C ASP A 207 -4.07 -10.04 16.00
N ASP A 208 -4.39 -9.08 15.15
CA ASP A 208 -5.29 -7.96 15.43
C ASP A 208 -6.19 -7.72 14.20
N THR A 209 -6.91 -6.62 14.20
CA THR A 209 -7.80 -6.17 13.14
C THR A 209 -7.01 -5.81 11.90
N TRP A 210 -7.42 -6.37 10.78
CA TRP A 210 -7.04 -5.98 9.43
C TRP A 210 -8.16 -5.14 8.83
N GLY A 211 -7.82 -4.23 7.92
CA GLY A 211 -8.82 -3.36 7.32
C GLY A 211 -8.44 -2.89 5.93
N ILE A 212 -9.47 -2.66 5.11
CA ILE A 212 -9.37 -2.08 3.78
C ILE A 212 -10.52 -1.10 3.58
N TRP A 213 -10.22 0.06 3.01
CA TRP A 213 -11.15 1.15 2.71
C TRP A 213 -10.93 1.54 1.26
N PHE A 214 -12.01 1.63 0.48
CA PHE A 214 -11.95 2.10 -0.89
C PHE A 214 -13.22 2.87 -1.26
N GLY A 215 -13.04 4.09 -1.75
CA GLY A 215 -14.17 4.91 -2.19
C GLY A 215 -13.74 6.33 -2.54
N SER A 216 -14.72 7.18 -2.89
CA SER A 216 -14.49 8.59 -3.17
C SER A 216 -13.91 9.27 -1.93
N ILE A 217 -13.04 10.26 -2.12
CA ILE A 217 -12.56 11.11 -1.02
C ILE A 217 -13.69 11.87 -0.31
N ASP A 218 -14.83 12.05 -0.98
CA ASP A 218 -16.02 12.71 -0.41
C ASP A 218 -16.91 11.76 0.42
N ASP A 219 -16.64 10.44 0.39
CA ASP A 219 -17.34 9.50 1.24
C ASP A 219 -16.89 9.69 2.71
N PRO A 220 -17.81 9.89 3.68
CA PRO A 220 -17.44 10.18 5.06
C PRO A 220 -16.53 9.12 5.70
N VAL A 221 -16.77 7.83 5.43
CA VAL A 221 -15.98 6.73 6.02
C VAL A 221 -14.56 6.75 5.47
N ILE A 222 -14.43 7.05 4.17
CA ILE A 222 -13.14 7.18 3.49
C ILE A 222 -12.39 8.43 3.94
N ALA A 223 -13.10 9.56 4.02
CA ALA A 223 -12.55 10.83 4.47
C ALA A 223 -12.03 10.74 5.91
N ASP A 224 -12.79 10.14 6.83
CA ASP A 224 -12.38 9.96 8.22
C ASP A 224 -11.10 9.12 8.32
N ARG A 225 -11.04 7.99 7.58
CA ARG A 225 -9.83 7.16 7.54
C ARG A 225 -8.63 7.92 6.98
N PHE A 226 -8.82 8.62 5.87
CA PHE A 226 -7.77 9.39 5.21
C PHE A 226 -7.24 10.51 6.10
N GLN A 227 -8.14 11.29 6.73
CA GLN A 227 -7.78 12.39 7.61
C GLN A 227 -7.07 11.92 8.87
N ALA A 228 -7.47 10.79 9.46
CA ALA A 228 -6.77 10.21 10.61
C ALA A 228 -5.30 9.89 10.28
N VAL A 229 -5.05 9.25 9.13
CA VAL A 229 -3.69 8.94 8.66
C VAL A 229 -2.91 10.22 8.35
N ILE A 230 -3.44 11.11 7.51
CA ILE A 230 -2.73 12.30 7.05
C ILE A 230 -2.45 13.28 8.18
N SER A 231 -3.40 13.48 9.10
CA SER A 231 -3.20 14.37 10.26
C SER A 231 -2.07 13.84 11.14
N PHE A 232 -2.09 12.54 11.49
CA PHE A 232 -1.01 11.94 12.25
C PHE A 232 0.34 12.11 11.55
N LEU A 233 0.42 11.83 10.24
CA LEU A 233 1.68 11.99 9.51
C LEU A 233 2.17 13.44 9.53
N LYS A 234 1.30 14.41 9.23
CA LYS A 234 1.62 15.85 9.21
C LYS A 234 2.09 16.35 10.58
N ASP A 235 1.41 15.95 11.64
CA ASP A 235 1.75 16.31 13.03
C ASP A 235 3.16 15.80 13.43
N HIS A 236 3.67 14.77 12.75
CA HIS A 236 4.98 14.19 12.99
C HIS A 236 5.98 14.44 11.85
N GLY A 237 5.84 15.58 11.16
CA GLY A 237 6.86 16.10 10.24
C GLY A 237 6.78 15.56 8.82
N PHE A 238 5.73 14.83 8.46
CA PHE A 238 5.46 14.52 7.06
C PHE A 238 5.06 15.78 6.30
N ALA A 239 5.77 16.04 5.21
CA ALA A 239 5.35 16.97 4.19
C ALA A 239 5.41 16.26 2.84
N LEU A 240 4.40 16.48 2.00
CA LEU A 240 4.43 15.93 0.65
C LEU A 240 5.62 16.55 -0.10
N PRO A 241 6.53 15.74 -0.69
CA PRO A 241 7.67 16.24 -1.44
C PRO A 241 7.24 17.24 -2.52
N SER A 242 8.00 18.32 -2.74
CA SER A 242 7.65 19.37 -3.71
C SER A 242 7.52 18.85 -5.15
N THR A 243 8.20 17.75 -5.46
CA THR A 243 8.07 16.99 -6.72
C THR A 243 6.69 16.38 -6.89
N LEU A 244 5.99 16.10 -5.79
CA LEU A 244 4.63 15.52 -5.75
C LEU A 244 3.55 16.56 -5.38
N ALA A 245 3.95 17.66 -4.73
CA ALA A 245 3.12 18.80 -4.33
C ALA A 245 2.80 19.73 -5.51
N GLN A 246 2.05 19.18 -6.46
CA GLN A 246 1.26 19.96 -7.43
C GLN A 246 -0.25 19.72 -7.21
N ASP A 247 -0.63 19.11 -6.08
CA ASP A 247 -2.01 18.77 -5.72
C ASP A 247 -2.57 19.69 -4.64
N PRO A 248 -3.67 20.41 -4.89
CA PRO A 248 -4.36 21.18 -3.85
C PRO A 248 -4.86 20.30 -2.70
N LEU A 249 -5.18 19.02 -2.95
CA LEU A 249 -5.81 18.11 -1.97
C LEU A 249 -4.93 17.71 -0.79
N LEU A 250 -3.61 17.88 -0.90
CA LEU A 250 -2.64 17.53 0.14
C LEU A 250 -2.02 18.74 0.84
N CYS A 251 -2.32 19.95 0.35
CA CYS A 251 -1.78 21.21 0.85
C CYS A 251 -2.65 21.88 1.93
N THR A 252 -3.84 21.35 2.20
CA THR A 252 -4.71 21.77 3.32
C THR A 252 -4.58 20.79 4.46
#